data_AF-A0A8K0Q953-F1
#
_entry.id   AF-A0A8K0Q953-F1
#
_cell.length_a   1.000
_cell.length_b   1.000
_cell.length_c   1.000
_cell.angle_alpha   90.00
_cell.angle_beta   90.00
_cell.angle_gamma   90.00
#
_symmetry.space_group_name_H-M   'P 1'
#
loop_
_entity.id
_entity.type
_entity.pdbx_description
1 polymer ?
#
loop_
_entity_poly.entity_id
_entity_poly.type
_entity_poly.pdbx_seq_one_letter_code
_entity_poly.pdbx_strand_id
1 'polypeptide(L)'
;MAPSFEEQVGYYYGLHSRPKLVARSSTDPWVSKFDFATQYPIGKLLNPVGRHPIVGLWNTELQRDIVLALDGIQWNVIDVLRLGYERVLNTPEDAEQPEHPVTLLISVKEDSTPWEQGHAVVMRCREILQQHGISDVHCEMKEAQVFPHTSTSPPNAPLSAPKLHSGVVDKPVEINGFLSTYLGHSIATFDHPSREGTKCLYLRRKDTGQVLALTCRHVVIPDTAPNEDYTYDESKIESRITVIQPGSTTLAEAKECISSRCQDIDETIKSLEAFPRMTPDVKASQVASELATRSSYEETARRLDELDEPSTRIIGHVLFSPKYGTGIRSTDEWTAHRLRDWALIELHPDKHASPLENLRNEVTVPEEASFELSKALRVENLQVTQKVFNNPLTKTVELRGTIPEGELRPHHQKAILVAKHGRSSQFTIGPANNVMSLKRQSIDGIELVSEEWCILGQRKWGGKRLWFSEEGDSGSCIWDCQGRVGGMLTAGNRSFHLDCDTTFATPIEWLLEDIRAYGYDVELVGDE
;
A
#
# COMPACT_ATOMS: atom_id res chain seq x y z
N MET A 1 -5.30 43.53 -1.07
CA MET A 1 -6.35 43.45 -2.12
C MET A 1 -6.95 42.06 -2.08
N ALA A 2 -8.23 41.92 -2.42
CA ALA A 2 -8.84 40.59 -2.53
C ALA A 2 -8.18 39.79 -3.66
N PRO A 3 -7.95 38.47 -3.48
CA PRO A 3 -7.37 37.64 -4.53
C PRO A 3 -8.33 37.54 -5.71
N SER A 4 -7.79 37.63 -6.93
CA SER A 4 -8.59 37.41 -8.15
C SER A 4 -9.11 35.96 -8.20
N PHE A 5 -10.12 35.68 -9.02
CA PHE A 5 -10.58 34.30 -9.19
C PHE A 5 -9.45 33.36 -9.63
N GLU A 6 -8.58 33.82 -10.55
CA GLU A 6 -7.42 33.08 -11.00
C GLU A 6 -6.43 32.78 -9.87
N GLU A 7 -6.18 33.77 -9.00
CA GLU A 7 -5.34 33.57 -7.81
C GLU A 7 -6.00 32.58 -6.83
N GLN A 8 -7.30 32.71 -6.57
CA GLN A 8 -8.00 31.82 -5.64
C GLN A 8 -7.86 30.35 -6.01
N VAL A 9 -7.96 30.01 -7.30
CA VAL A 9 -7.87 28.63 -7.78
C VAL A 9 -6.44 28.20 -8.13
N GLY A 10 -5.57 29.15 -8.47
CA GLY A 10 -4.20 28.89 -8.94
C GLY A 10 -3.11 28.99 -7.87
N TYR A 11 -3.38 29.65 -6.73
CA TYR A 11 -2.34 29.99 -5.75
C TYR A 11 -1.63 28.77 -5.14
N TYR A 12 -2.36 27.66 -4.97
CA TYR A 12 -1.86 26.40 -4.43
C TYR A 12 -1.64 25.32 -5.51
N TYR A 13 -1.52 25.72 -6.78
CA TYR A 13 -1.13 24.81 -7.86
C TYR A 13 0.14 24.05 -7.46
N GLY A 14 0.17 22.73 -7.67
CA GLY A 14 1.24 21.82 -7.22
C GLY A 14 0.89 20.98 -5.99
N LEU A 15 -0.01 21.47 -5.11
CA LEU A 15 -0.54 20.65 -4.02
C LEU A 15 -1.62 19.70 -4.55
N HIS A 16 -1.61 18.44 -4.09
CA HIS A 16 -2.54 17.40 -4.54
C HIS A 16 -4.01 17.79 -4.39
N SER A 17 -4.39 18.40 -3.26
CA SER A 17 -5.77 18.81 -2.98
C SER A 17 -6.18 20.11 -3.67
N ARG A 18 -5.25 20.85 -4.27
CA ARG A 18 -5.47 22.16 -4.95
C ARG A 18 -6.48 23.05 -4.22
N PRO A 19 -6.25 23.36 -2.92
CA PRO A 19 -7.21 24.08 -2.13
C PRO A 19 -7.42 25.51 -2.65
N LYS A 20 -8.62 26.04 -2.48
CA LYS A 20 -8.95 27.43 -2.84
C LYS A 20 -8.39 28.40 -1.80
N LEU A 21 -7.65 29.41 -2.24
CA LEU A 21 -7.15 30.48 -1.37
C LEU A 21 -8.31 31.40 -0.95
N VAL A 22 -8.46 31.59 0.36
CA VAL A 22 -9.43 32.55 0.93
C VAL A 22 -8.75 33.88 1.19
N ALA A 23 -7.64 33.89 1.91
CA ALA A 23 -6.91 35.11 2.25
C ALA A 23 -5.43 34.83 2.53
N ARG A 24 -4.56 35.84 2.39
CA ARG A 24 -3.14 35.77 2.74
C ARG A 24 -2.64 37.09 3.31
N SER A 25 -1.58 37.02 4.11
CA SER A 25 -0.97 38.20 4.75
C SER A 25 0.18 38.82 3.94
N SER A 26 0.76 38.08 2.99
CA SER A 26 1.74 38.64 2.04
C SER A 26 1.03 39.66 1.13
N THR A 27 1.71 40.77 0.86
CA THR A 27 1.27 41.82 -0.07
C THR A 27 1.83 41.66 -1.47
N ASP A 28 2.66 40.64 -1.70
CA ASP A 28 3.33 40.44 -2.98
C ASP A 28 2.30 40.06 -4.04
N PRO A 29 2.33 40.67 -5.25
CA PRO A 29 1.46 40.24 -6.33
C PRO A 29 1.67 38.76 -6.65
N TRP A 30 0.59 37.98 -6.70
CA TRP A 30 0.69 36.61 -7.17
C TRP A 30 0.78 36.60 -8.69
N VAL A 31 1.76 35.86 -9.20
CA VAL A 31 1.92 35.57 -10.62
C VAL A 31 2.20 34.07 -10.77
N SER A 32 1.52 33.43 -11.71
CA SER A 32 1.82 32.05 -12.09
C SER A 32 3.28 31.95 -12.49
N LYS A 33 4.01 31.02 -11.85
CA LYS A 33 5.40 30.74 -12.19
C LYS A 33 5.44 29.62 -13.22
N PHE A 34 6.30 29.78 -14.23
CA PHE A 34 6.50 28.81 -15.29
C PHE A 34 7.96 28.43 -15.37
N ASP A 35 8.20 27.15 -15.64
CA ASP A 35 9.52 26.64 -15.96
C ASP A 35 9.96 27.25 -17.30
N PHE A 36 11.12 27.90 -17.31
CA PHE A 36 11.59 28.61 -18.50
C PHE A 36 11.85 27.67 -19.69
N ALA A 37 12.30 26.45 -19.43
CA ALA A 37 12.67 25.47 -20.45
C ALA A 37 11.44 24.74 -21.00
N THR A 38 10.48 24.40 -20.15
CA THR A 38 9.33 23.58 -20.54
C THR A 38 8.04 24.37 -20.73
N GLN A 39 8.00 25.63 -20.26
CA GLN A 39 6.81 26.47 -20.22
C GLN A 39 5.63 25.87 -19.43
N TYR A 40 5.86 24.82 -18.63
CA TYR A 40 4.85 24.28 -17.72
C TYR A 40 4.79 25.10 -16.42
N PRO A 41 3.61 25.20 -15.78
CA PRO A 41 3.50 25.88 -14.50
C PRO A 41 4.28 25.13 -13.41
N ILE A 42 4.96 25.87 -12.55
CA ILE A 42 5.75 25.34 -11.43
C ILE A 42 4.83 25.15 -10.23
N GLY A 43 4.78 23.94 -9.68
CA GLY A 43 3.98 23.60 -8.51
C GLY A 43 4.56 24.14 -7.20
N LYS A 44 3.69 24.42 -6.23
CA LYS A 44 4.05 24.54 -4.81
C LYS A 44 4.10 23.17 -4.15
N LEU A 45 4.95 23.04 -3.14
CA LEU A 45 5.06 21.88 -2.27
C LEU A 45 5.09 22.30 -0.79
N LEU A 46 4.72 21.36 0.07
CA LEU A 46 4.78 21.49 1.53
C LEU A 46 6.02 20.75 2.05
N ASN A 47 6.75 21.41 2.96
CA ASN A 47 7.93 20.86 3.62
C ASN A 47 7.82 21.00 5.14
N PRO A 48 8.51 20.16 5.93
CA PRO A 48 8.66 20.37 7.37
C PRO A 48 9.32 21.72 7.71
N VAL A 49 8.99 22.29 8.87
CA VAL A 49 9.54 23.58 9.35
C VAL A 49 11.06 23.53 9.54
N GLY A 50 11.59 22.44 10.09
CA GLY A 50 13.01 22.31 10.41
C GLY A 50 13.48 23.33 11.45
N ARG A 51 14.71 23.85 11.30
CA ARG A 51 15.28 24.83 12.23
C ARG A 51 14.60 26.20 12.06
N HIS A 52 13.77 26.60 13.02
CA HIS A 52 13.12 27.92 13.05
C HIS A 52 12.67 28.27 14.50
N PRO A 53 12.72 29.54 14.95
CA PRO A 53 12.31 29.93 16.30
C PRO A 53 10.88 29.51 16.67
N ILE A 54 9.96 29.52 15.71
CA ILE A 54 8.55 29.11 15.91
C ILE A 54 8.41 27.71 16.51
N VAL A 55 9.33 26.78 16.24
CA VAL A 55 9.23 25.40 16.74
C VAL A 55 9.25 25.35 18.27
N GLY A 56 10.07 26.20 18.90
CA GLY A 56 10.13 26.30 20.36
C GLY A 56 8.99 27.12 20.97
N LEU A 57 8.38 28.01 20.20
CA LEU A 57 7.36 28.94 20.67
C LEU A 57 5.93 28.46 20.40
N TRP A 58 5.72 27.55 19.45
CA TRP A 58 4.38 27.18 18.98
C TRP A 58 3.48 26.67 20.11
N ASN A 59 3.93 25.67 20.88
CA ASN A 59 3.13 25.05 21.96
C ASN A 59 3.12 25.88 23.28
N THR A 60 3.15 27.22 23.18
CA THR A 60 3.14 28.13 24.33
C THR A 60 1.93 29.08 24.26
N GLU A 61 2.05 30.29 24.82
CA GLU A 61 1.04 31.35 24.71
C GLU A 61 0.74 31.73 23.25
N LEU A 62 1.71 31.57 22.34
CA LEU A 62 1.53 31.84 20.91
C LEU A 62 0.37 31.04 20.31
N GLN A 63 0.31 29.71 20.48
CA GLN A 63 -0.78 28.91 19.93
C GLN A 63 -2.12 29.31 20.52
N ARG A 64 -2.18 29.60 21.83
CA ARG A 64 -3.42 30.06 22.48
C ARG A 64 -3.91 31.37 21.86
N ASP A 65 -3.02 32.34 21.68
CA ASP A 65 -3.38 33.66 21.16
C ASP A 65 -3.82 33.58 19.69
N ILE A 66 -3.19 32.72 18.87
CA ILE A 66 -3.62 32.44 17.50
C ILE A 66 -5.01 31.81 17.46
N VAL A 67 -5.29 30.83 18.31
CA VAL A 67 -6.63 30.21 18.40
C VAL A 67 -7.68 31.23 18.83
N LEU A 68 -7.38 32.11 19.79
CA LEU A 68 -8.27 33.18 20.20
C LEU A 68 -8.53 34.21 19.08
N ALA A 69 -7.54 34.47 18.22
CA ALA A 69 -7.72 35.37 17.07
C ALA A 69 -8.65 34.79 15.99
N LEU A 70 -8.86 33.48 15.99
CA LEU A 70 -9.74 32.76 15.09
C LEU A 70 -11.18 32.64 15.63
N ASP A 71 -11.51 33.31 16.73
CA ASP A 71 -12.87 33.31 17.29
C ASP A 71 -13.90 33.80 16.25
N GLY A 72 -14.99 33.06 16.11
CA GLY A 72 -16.01 33.30 15.08
C GLY A 72 -15.68 32.82 13.67
N ILE A 73 -14.54 32.14 13.44
CA ILE A 73 -14.20 31.48 12.16
C ILE A 73 -14.49 29.98 12.24
N GLN A 74 -15.08 29.40 11.20
CA GLN A 74 -15.28 27.95 11.06
C GLN A 74 -14.00 27.26 10.54
N TRP A 75 -12.93 27.35 11.33
CA TRP A 75 -11.65 26.72 10.99
C TRP A 75 -11.62 25.24 11.41
N ASN A 76 -10.91 24.43 10.61
CA ASN A 76 -10.79 22.98 10.78
C ASN A 76 -9.37 22.57 11.23
N VAL A 77 -8.32 23.19 10.70
CA VAL A 77 -6.91 22.84 10.96
C VAL A 77 -6.06 24.11 10.96
N ILE A 78 -5.06 24.17 11.84
CA ILE A 78 -4.00 25.19 11.84
C ILE A 78 -2.65 24.47 11.73
N ASP A 79 -1.97 24.61 10.59
CA ASP A 79 -0.66 24.02 10.33
C ASP A 79 0.43 25.10 10.33
N VAL A 80 1.64 24.74 10.76
CA VAL A 80 2.85 25.55 10.52
C VAL A 80 3.79 24.71 9.68
N LEU A 81 3.94 25.07 8.42
CA LEU A 81 4.68 24.30 7.41
C LEU A 81 5.53 25.23 6.57
N ARG A 82 6.51 24.69 5.85
CA ARG A 82 7.18 25.43 4.78
C ARG A 82 6.37 25.28 3.49
N LEU A 83 6.05 26.41 2.86
CA LEU A 83 5.32 26.44 1.59
C LEU A 83 6.15 27.22 0.57
N GLY A 84 6.52 26.58 -0.53
CA GLY A 84 7.27 27.24 -1.60
C GLY A 84 7.17 26.48 -2.91
N TYR A 85 7.76 27.03 -3.96
CA TYR A 85 7.76 26.42 -5.30
C TYR A 85 8.76 25.28 -5.39
N GLU A 86 8.42 24.24 -6.14
CA GLU A 86 9.33 23.14 -6.44
C GLU A 86 10.58 23.63 -7.18
N ARG A 87 11.68 22.87 -7.04
CA ARG A 87 12.94 23.22 -7.70
C ARG A 87 12.89 22.81 -9.17
N VAL A 88 13.19 23.75 -10.05
CA VAL A 88 13.41 23.49 -11.47
C VAL A 88 14.81 22.92 -11.66
N LEU A 89 14.94 21.74 -12.26
CA LEU A 89 16.22 21.02 -12.39
C LEU A 89 17.25 21.70 -13.31
N ASN A 90 16.84 22.70 -14.10
CA ASN A 90 17.66 23.36 -15.13
C ASN A 90 17.89 24.87 -14.88
N THR A 91 17.64 25.38 -13.67
CA THR A 91 18.00 26.77 -13.33
C THR A 91 19.53 26.94 -13.28
N PRO A 92 20.09 28.04 -13.83
CA PRO A 92 21.52 28.36 -13.71
C PRO A 92 21.99 28.32 -12.26
N GLU A 93 23.24 27.93 -11.99
CA GLU A 93 23.81 27.83 -10.63
C GLU A 93 23.72 29.16 -9.84
N ASP A 94 23.66 30.29 -10.55
CA ASP A 94 23.56 31.63 -9.98
C ASP A 94 22.12 32.11 -9.74
N ALA A 95 21.10 31.32 -10.08
CA ALA A 95 19.70 31.67 -9.84
C ALA A 95 19.34 31.50 -8.36
N GLU A 96 18.69 32.50 -7.77
CA GLU A 96 18.17 32.42 -6.40
C GLU A 96 17.28 31.16 -6.26
N GLN A 97 17.65 30.28 -5.32
CA GLN A 97 16.87 29.08 -5.05
C GLN A 97 15.48 29.48 -4.57
N PRO A 98 14.41 28.76 -4.97
CA PRO A 98 13.08 29.06 -4.47
C PRO A 98 13.06 28.88 -2.95
N GLU A 99 12.83 29.99 -2.24
CA GLU A 99 12.65 29.95 -0.80
C GLU A 99 11.37 29.18 -0.46
N HIS A 100 11.46 28.31 0.54
CA HIS A 100 10.29 27.68 1.18
C HIS A 100 10.07 28.35 2.53
N PRO A 101 9.48 29.56 2.58
CA PRO A 101 9.22 30.28 3.81
C PRO A 101 8.32 29.47 4.74
N VAL A 102 8.47 29.71 6.04
CA VAL A 102 7.55 29.14 7.03
C VAL A 102 6.24 29.91 6.98
N THR A 103 5.14 29.18 6.84
CA THR A 103 3.79 29.71 6.68
C THR A 103 2.85 29.05 7.68
N LEU A 104 2.05 29.87 8.35
CA LEU A 104 0.91 29.44 9.15
C LEU A 104 -0.32 29.29 8.24
N LEU A 105 -0.78 28.06 8.07
CA LEU A 105 -1.91 27.71 7.20
C LEU A 105 -3.16 27.47 8.04
N ILE A 106 -4.22 28.21 7.76
CA ILE A 106 -5.53 28.07 8.41
C ILE A 106 -6.48 27.44 7.40
N SER A 107 -6.95 26.23 7.67
CA SER A 107 -7.93 25.55 6.83
C SER A 107 -9.34 25.85 7.35
N VAL A 108 -10.24 26.31 6.49
CA VAL A 108 -11.65 26.61 6.80
C VAL A 108 -12.59 25.77 5.94
N LYS A 109 -13.84 25.62 6.39
CA LYS A 109 -14.87 24.97 5.58
C LYS A 109 -15.11 25.75 4.26
N GLU A 110 -15.40 25.03 3.18
CA GLU A 110 -15.75 25.60 1.88
C GLU A 110 -16.88 26.63 1.99
N ASP A 111 -16.70 27.77 1.31
CA ASP A 111 -17.62 28.90 1.26
C ASP A 111 -18.09 29.44 2.64
N SER A 112 -17.38 29.11 3.73
CA SER A 112 -17.77 29.48 5.10
C SER A 112 -17.28 30.87 5.53
N THR A 113 -16.21 31.36 4.92
CA THR A 113 -15.50 32.57 5.37
C THR A 113 -15.32 33.55 4.21
N PRO A 114 -16.01 34.71 4.23
CA PRO A 114 -15.78 35.79 3.26
C PRO A 114 -14.35 36.34 3.33
N TRP A 115 -13.86 36.90 2.22
CA TRP A 115 -12.48 37.42 2.13
C TRP A 115 -12.19 38.48 3.20
N GLU A 116 -13.08 39.44 3.43
CA GLU A 116 -12.88 40.53 4.39
C GLU A 116 -12.62 40.00 5.80
N GLN A 117 -13.40 39.00 6.20
CA GLN A 117 -13.29 38.35 7.49
C GLN A 117 -12.02 37.48 7.57
N GLY A 118 -11.75 36.67 6.54
CA GLY A 118 -10.55 35.85 6.46
C GLY A 118 -9.27 36.68 6.47
N HIS A 119 -9.25 37.81 5.75
CA HIS A 119 -8.11 38.71 5.67
C HIS A 119 -7.85 39.42 7.00
N ALA A 120 -8.89 39.92 7.68
CA ALA A 120 -8.74 40.53 9.00
C ALA A 120 -8.08 39.57 10.00
N VAL A 121 -8.53 38.31 10.03
CA VAL A 121 -7.99 37.28 10.92
C VAL A 121 -6.57 36.86 10.55
N VAL A 122 -6.30 36.66 9.26
CA VAL A 122 -4.95 36.33 8.76
C VAL A 122 -3.94 37.43 9.10
N MET A 123 -4.33 38.70 8.99
CA MET A 123 -3.49 39.84 9.41
C MET A 123 -3.31 39.86 10.93
N ARG A 124 -4.36 39.60 11.71
CA ARG A 124 -4.28 39.52 13.16
C ARG A 124 -3.34 38.40 13.63
N CYS A 125 -3.39 37.23 12.99
CA CYS A 125 -2.48 36.12 13.27
C CYS A 125 -1.02 36.51 13.00
N ARG A 126 -0.77 37.27 11.91
CA ARG A 126 0.56 37.81 11.61
C ARG A 126 1.06 38.78 12.68
N GLU A 127 0.20 39.67 13.18
CA GLU A 127 0.54 40.59 14.28
C GLU A 127 0.91 39.84 15.56
N ILE A 128 0.18 38.77 15.87
CA ILE A 128 0.44 37.93 17.05
C ILE A 128 1.80 37.25 16.91
N LEU A 129 2.12 36.66 15.75
CA LEU A 129 3.45 36.10 15.49
C LEU A 129 4.56 37.13 15.73
N GLN A 130 4.37 38.37 15.27
CA GLN A 130 5.32 39.46 15.46
C GLN A 130 5.48 39.86 16.94
N GLN A 131 4.39 39.89 17.71
CA GLN A 131 4.42 40.18 19.15
C GLN A 131 5.22 39.13 19.94
N HIS A 132 5.19 37.88 19.47
CA HIS A 132 5.98 36.78 20.02
C HIS A 132 7.41 36.70 19.42
N GLY A 133 7.84 37.73 18.69
CA GLY A 133 9.20 37.85 18.15
C GLY A 133 9.45 37.10 16.83
N ILE A 134 8.39 36.69 16.12
CA ILE A 134 8.47 35.95 14.85
C ILE A 134 7.99 36.86 13.72
N SER A 135 8.92 37.46 12.96
CA SER A 135 8.60 38.42 11.90
C SER A 135 8.59 37.84 10.48
N ASP A 136 9.15 36.65 10.30
CA ASP A 136 9.42 35.99 9.02
C ASP A 136 8.38 34.91 8.64
N VAL A 137 7.28 34.81 9.39
CA VAL A 137 6.19 33.87 9.12
C VAL A 137 4.96 34.59 8.56
N HIS A 138 4.52 34.15 7.39
CA HIS A 138 3.26 34.59 6.79
C HIS A 138 2.08 33.72 7.21
N CYS A 139 0.87 34.24 7.03
CA CYS A 139 -0.37 33.55 7.36
C CYS A 139 -1.22 33.45 6.10
N GLU A 140 -1.79 32.28 5.84
CA GLU A 140 -2.65 32.02 4.70
C GLU A 140 -3.87 31.21 5.15
N MET A 141 -5.03 31.54 4.60
CA MET A 141 -6.29 30.84 4.84
C MET A 141 -6.76 30.18 3.56
N LYS A 142 -7.17 28.92 3.66
CA LYS A 142 -7.60 28.10 2.52
C LYS A 142 -8.83 27.28 2.84
N GLU A 143 -9.63 26.98 1.83
CA GLU A 143 -10.73 26.04 1.96
C GLU A 143 -10.19 24.61 2.00
N ALA A 144 -10.62 23.83 2.99
CA ALA A 144 -10.35 22.40 3.07
C ALA A 144 -11.39 21.71 3.95
N GLN A 145 -11.85 20.54 3.54
CA GLN A 145 -12.67 19.67 4.38
C GLN A 145 -11.78 18.74 5.20
N VAL A 146 -12.09 18.61 6.48
CA VAL A 146 -11.56 17.53 7.34
C VAL A 146 -12.66 16.52 7.49
N PHE A 147 -12.42 15.30 7.01
CA PHE A 147 -13.32 14.19 7.28
C PHE A 147 -12.92 13.57 8.61
N PRO A 148 -13.81 13.53 9.62
CA PRO A 148 -13.57 12.72 10.79
C PRO A 148 -13.45 11.27 10.33
N HIS A 149 -12.39 10.59 10.74
CA HIS A 149 -12.33 9.13 10.70
C HIS A 149 -13.26 8.57 11.79
N THR A 150 -14.57 8.80 11.70
CA THR A 150 -15.52 8.07 12.53
C THR A 150 -15.66 6.68 11.95
N SER A 151 -15.00 5.72 12.59
CA SER A 151 -15.30 4.29 12.49
C SER A 151 -16.80 4.12 12.73
N THR A 152 -17.53 3.96 11.63
CA THR A 152 -18.75 3.17 11.64
C THR A 152 -18.39 1.95 10.83
N SER A 153 -17.61 1.04 11.42
CA SER A 153 -17.45 -0.28 10.84
C SER A 153 -18.85 -0.89 10.68
N PRO A 154 -19.34 -1.15 9.45
CA PRO A 154 -20.57 -1.89 9.30
C PRO A 154 -20.33 -3.28 9.92
N PRO A 155 -21.18 -3.74 10.83
CA PRO A 155 -20.92 -4.96 11.58
C PRO A 155 -20.82 -6.16 10.64
N ASN A 156 -21.46 -6.16 9.47
CA ASN A 156 -21.35 -7.24 8.50
C ASN A 156 -21.49 -6.72 7.08
N ALA A 157 -20.81 -7.39 6.13
CA ALA A 157 -21.08 -7.18 4.70
C ALA A 157 -22.55 -7.55 4.40
N PRO A 158 -23.22 -6.85 3.46
CA PRO A 158 -24.56 -7.23 3.00
C PRO A 158 -24.64 -8.72 2.61
N LEU A 159 -25.81 -9.35 2.78
CA LEU A 159 -26.02 -10.74 2.34
C LEU A 159 -25.88 -10.92 0.82
N SER A 160 -26.16 -9.85 0.07
CA SER A 160 -25.99 -9.79 -1.38
C SER A 160 -24.55 -9.49 -1.83
N ALA A 161 -23.61 -9.30 -0.88
CA ALA A 161 -22.22 -9.06 -1.20
C ALA A 161 -21.65 -10.22 -2.05
N PRO A 162 -20.86 -9.92 -3.10
CA PRO A 162 -20.14 -10.95 -3.84
C PRO A 162 -19.26 -11.78 -2.90
N LYS A 163 -19.10 -13.06 -3.23
CA LYS A 163 -18.29 -14.00 -2.44
C LYS A 163 -16.97 -14.27 -3.13
N LEU A 164 -15.94 -14.55 -2.35
CA LEU A 164 -14.68 -15.04 -2.90
C LEU A 164 -14.84 -16.47 -3.44
N HIS A 165 -14.37 -16.70 -4.66
CA HIS A 165 -14.48 -17.99 -5.33
C HIS A 165 -13.16 -18.76 -5.30
N SER A 166 -13.26 -20.08 -5.17
CA SER A 166 -12.14 -21.01 -5.34
C SER A 166 -12.23 -21.70 -6.70
N GLY A 167 -11.09 -22.10 -7.29
CA GLY A 167 -11.05 -22.85 -8.56
C GLY A 167 -10.76 -21.97 -9.78
N VAL A 168 -11.14 -22.43 -10.98
CA VAL A 168 -10.74 -21.76 -12.23
C VAL A 168 -11.19 -20.30 -12.24
N VAL A 169 -10.24 -19.40 -12.47
CA VAL A 169 -10.49 -17.96 -12.58
C VAL A 169 -10.60 -17.61 -14.06
N ASP A 170 -11.69 -16.95 -14.43
CA ASP A 170 -11.93 -16.49 -15.79
C ASP A 170 -10.97 -15.37 -16.19
N LYS A 171 -10.69 -15.25 -17.49
CA LYS A 171 -9.86 -14.15 -18.01
C LYS A 171 -10.60 -12.79 -17.89
N PRO A 172 -9.89 -11.68 -17.61
CA PRO A 172 -8.47 -11.57 -17.25
C PRO A 172 -8.17 -12.12 -15.86
N VAL A 173 -7.24 -13.08 -15.76
CA VAL A 173 -6.94 -13.81 -14.51
C VAL A 173 -6.33 -12.88 -13.47
N GLU A 174 -5.50 -11.94 -13.93
CA GLU A 174 -4.84 -10.92 -13.13
C GLU A 174 -5.80 -10.02 -12.36
N ILE A 175 -7.01 -9.79 -12.87
CA ILE A 175 -8.02 -8.94 -12.23
C ILE A 175 -9.12 -9.77 -11.57
N ASN A 176 -9.63 -10.81 -12.25
CA ASN A 176 -10.60 -11.70 -11.64
C ASN A 176 -10.03 -12.45 -10.43
N GLY A 177 -8.71 -12.55 -10.31
CA GLY A 177 -8.03 -13.04 -9.11
C GLY A 177 -8.41 -12.28 -7.84
N PHE A 178 -8.71 -10.99 -7.91
CA PHE A 178 -9.13 -10.22 -6.72
C PHE A 178 -10.41 -10.75 -6.06
N LEU A 179 -11.27 -11.39 -6.86
CA LEU A 179 -12.51 -12.05 -6.45
C LEU A 179 -12.31 -13.51 -6.04
N SER A 180 -11.06 -13.94 -5.91
CA SER A 180 -10.71 -15.32 -5.58
C SER A 180 -10.25 -15.49 -4.13
N THR A 181 -10.25 -16.74 -3.69
CA THR A 181 -9.62 -17.13 -2.43
C THR A 181 -8.11 -17.21 -2.52
N TYR A 182 -7.47 -16.93 -3.65
CA TYR A 182 -6.02 -17.09 -3.79
C TYR A 182 -5.23 -16.11 -2.90
N LEU A 183 -4.01 -16.53 -2.58
CA LEU A 183 -3.06 -15.77 -1.80
C LEU A 183 -2.39 -14.69 -2.65
N GLY A 184 -1.74 -13.72 -2.01
CA GLY A 184 -1.02 -12.68 -2.74
C GLY A 184 -1.90 -11.55 -3.27
N HIS A 185 -3.17 -11.48 -2.83
CA HIS A 185 -4.10 -10.41 -3.19
C HIS A 185 -4.15 -9.30 -2.13
N SER A 186 -4.51 -8.10 -2.61
CA SER A 186 -4.65 -6.87 -1.83
C SER A 186 -5.67 -7.01 -0.71
N ILE A 187 -5.29 -6.65 0.51
CA ILE A 187 -6.21 -6.48 1.62
C ILE A 187 -5.99 -5.11 2.27
N ALA A 188 -7.04 -4.57 2.86
CA ALA A 188 -7.00 -3.33 3.62
C ALA A 188 -7.97 -3.40 4.81
N THR A 189 -7.89 -2.44 5.72
CA THR A 189 -8.95 -2.27 6.71
C THR A 189 -10.09 -1.46 6.13
N PHE A 190 -11.30 -1.70 6.63
CA PHE A 190 -12.49 -0.96 6.22
C PHE A 190 -12.35 0.55 6.47
N ASP A 191 -11.74 0.95 7.59
CA ASP A 191 -11.56 2.36 7.97
C ASP A 191 -10.44 3.06 7.19
N HIS A 192 -9.49 2.30 6.64
CA HIS A 192 -8.39 2.81 5.82
C HIS A 192 -8.25 2.00 4.52
N PRO A 193 -9.26 2.05 3.64
CA PRO A 193 -9.37 1.10 2.55
C PRO A 193 -8.34 1.30 1.43
N SER A 194 -7.62 2.43 1.42
CA SER A 194 -6.49 2.71 0.51
C SER A 194 -5.11 2.35 1.09
N ARG A 195 -5.03 2.03 2.39
CA ARG A 195 -3.80 1.54 3.02
C ARG A 195 -3.77 0.02 2.87
N GLU A 196 -3.06 -0.43 1.86
CA GLU A 196 -3.10 -1.82 1.41
C GLU A 196 -1.85 -2.60 1.77
N GLY A 197 -2.06 -3.88 2.02
CA GLY A 197 -1.03 -4.90 2.08
C GLY A 197 -1.50 -6.16 1.37
N THR A 198 -0.86 -7.27 1.69
CA THR A 198 -1.08 -8.55 1.02
C THR A 198 -1.52 -9.63 2.02
N LYS A 199 -2.47 -10.47 1.60
CA LYS A 199 -2.87 -11.68 2.33
C LYS A 199 -1.81 -12.78 2.14
N CYS A 200 -1.21 -13.25 3.24
CA CYS A 200 -0.08 -14.18 3.24
C CYS A 200 -0.54 -15.62 2.99
N LEU A 201 -1.19 -16.23 3.98
CA LEU A 201 -1.50 -17.66 4.05
C LEU A 201 -2.83 -17.85 4.78
N TYR A 202 -3.48 -18.97 4.51
CA TYR A 202 -4.49 -19.55 5.36
C TYR A 202 -3.87 -20.53 6.36
N LEU A 203 -4.23 -20.34 7.63
CA LEU A 203 -3.82 -21.17 8.74
C LEU A 203 -5.04 -21.86 9.34
N ARG A 204 -4.87 -23.12 9.76
CA ARG A 204 -5.88 -23.89 10.47
C ARG A 204 -5.48 -23.99 11.93
N ARG A 205 -6.40 -23.63 12.82
CA ARG A 205 -6.27 -23.91 14.25
C ARG A 205 -6.48 -25.40 14.51
N LYS A 206 -5.52 -26.05 15.17
CA LYS A 206 -5.57 -27.49 15.46
C LYS A 206 -6.62 -27.85 16.50
N ASP A 207 -6.90 -26.94 17.42
CA ASP A 207 -7.83 -27.14 18.53
C ASP A 207 -9.29 -26.95 18.11
N THR A 208 -9.59 -26.01 17.22
CA THR A 208 -10.96 -25.66 16.80
C THR A 208 -11.29 -26.02 15.36
N GLY A 209 -10.30 -26.31 14.51
CA GLY A 209 -10.46 -26.44 13.06
C GLY A 209 -10.72 -25.11 12.34
N GLN A 210 -10.75 -23.99 13.08
CA GLN A 210 -11.04 -22.66 12.53
C GLN A 210 -9.94 -22.25 11.53
N VAL A 211 -10.38 -21.73 10.37
CA VAL A 211 -9.46 -21.22 9.34
C VAL A 211 -9.32 -19.71 9.47
N LEU A 212 -8.07 -19.27 9.57
CA LEU A 212 -7.65 -17.87 9.73
C LEU A 212 -6.81 -17.45 8.52
N ALA A 213 -6.81 -16.17 8.18
CA ALA A 213 -5.83 -15.60 7.26
C ALA A 213 -4.71 -14.89 8.03
N LEU A 214 -3.49 -14.96 7.51
CA LEU A 214 -2.29 -14.32 8.05
C LEU A 214 -1.90 -13.11 7.21
N THR A 215 -1.48 -12.02 7.85
CA THR A 215 -0.80 -10.87 7.21
C THR A 215 0.12 -10.17 8.22
N CYS A 216 0.77 -9.07 7.82
CA CYS A 216 1.56 -8.23 8.73
C CYS A 216 0.68 -7.39 9.66
N ARG A 217 1.14 -7.10 10.87
CA ARG A 217 0.43 -6.20 11.80
C ARG A 217 0.26 -4.83 11.20
N HIS A 218 1.33 -4.25 10.65
CA HIS A 218 1.29 -2.89 10.10
C HIS A 218 0.39 -2.75 8.86
N VAL A 219 -0.10 -3.85 8.28
CA VAL A 219 -1.10 -3.79 7.21
C VAL A 219 -2.48 -3.46 7.78
N VAL A 220 -2.81 -4.01 8.96
CA VAL A 220 -4.15 -3.91 9.55
C VAL A 220 -4.22 -2.98 10.78
N ILE A 221 -3.10 -2.65 11.39
CA ILE A 221 -3.01 -1.69 12.51
C ILE A 221 -2.04 -0.59 12.11
N PRO A 222 -2.48 0.68 12.05
CA PRO A 222 -1.63 1.77 11.63
C PRO A 222 -0.56 2.09 12.68
N ASP A 223 0.59 2.58 12.22
CA ASP A 223 1.74 2.98 13.05
C ASP A 223 1.41 4.14 14.01
N THR A 224 0.30 4.84 13.77
CA THR A 224 -0.25 5.87 14.65
C THR A 224 -1.07 5.30 15.81
N ALA A 225 -1.48 4.03 15.73
CA ALA A 225 -2.17 3.36 16.83
C ALA A 225 -1.18 2.96 17.93
N PRO A 226 -1.62 2.92 19.21
CA PRO A 226 -0.78 2.44 20.30
C PRO A 226 -0.17 1.06 20.00
N ASN A 227 1.10 0.88 20.37
CA ASN A 227 1.80 -0.38 20.19
C ASN A 227 1.44 -1.41 21.27
N GLU A 228 0.18 -1.84 21.26
CA GLU A 228 -0.38 -2.82 22.19
C GLU A 228 -0.80 -4.09 21.45
N ASP A 229 -1.00 -5.15 22.23
CA ASP A 229 -1.64 -6.38 21.74
C ASP A 229 -3.10 -6.03 21.43
N TYR A 230 -3.55 -6.35 20.21
CA TYR A 230 -4.94 -6.28 19.83
C TYR A 230 -5.56 -7.68 19.93
N THR A 231 -6.69 -7.76 20.63
CA THR A 231 -7.54 -8.97 20.69
C THR A 231 -8.96 -8.54 20.39
N TYR A 232 -9.62 -9.26 19.48
CA TYR A 232 -11.02 -9.03 19.19
C TYR A 232 -11.88 -9.35 20.43
N ASP A 233 -12.77 -8.42 20.79
CA ASP A 233 -13.70 -8.52 21.89
C ASP A 233 -15.12 -8.33 21.33
N GLU A 234 -15.92 -9.41 21.30
CA GLU A 234 -17.30 -9.38 20.82
C GLU A 234 -18.19 -8.36 21.55
N SER A 235 -17.82 -7.98 22.79
CA SER A 235 -18.56 -6.98 23.57
C SER A 235 -18.24 -5.53 23.16
N LYS A 236 -17.18 -5.31 22.37
CA LYS A 236 -16.70 -3.99 21.92
C LYS A 236 -16.62 -3.90 20.41
N ILE A 237 -17.74 -4.13 19.75
CA ILE A 237 -17.85 -4.19 18.29
C ILE A 237 -17.32 -2.92 17.58
N GLU A 238 -17.41 -1.77 18.24
CA GLU A 238 -16.89 -0.48 17.77
C GLU A 238 -15.36 -0.43 17.62
N SER A 239 -14.64 -1.31 18.33
CA SER A 239 -13.18 -1.45 18.25
C SER A 239 -12.71 -2.46 17.21
N ARG A 240 -13.66 -3.13 16.53
CA ARG A 240 -13.35 -4.23 15.62
C ARG A 240 -12.69 -3.73 14.34
N ILE A 241 -11.48 -4.23 14.08
CA ILE A 241 -10.77 -3.97 12.82
C ILE A 241 -11.31 -4.91 11.74
N THR A 242 -12.18 -4.37 10.88
CA THR A 242 -12.81 -5.11 9.77
C THR A 242 -11.89 -5.10 8.54
N VAL A 243 -11.76 -6.24 7.85
CA VAL A 243 -10.83 -6.42 6.71
C VAL A 243 -11.60 -6.59 5.40
N ILE A 244 -11.14 -5.91 4.35
CA ILE A 244 -11.70 -5.94 3.00
C ILE A 244 -10.70 -6.53 1.97
N GLN A 245 -11.23 -7.13 0.90
CA GLN A 245 -10.47 -7.59 -0.26
C GLN A 245 -11.29 -7.37 -1.55
N PRO A 246 -10.77 -6.65 -2.57
CA PRO A 246 -9.51 -5.89 -2.55
C PRO A 246 -9.61 -4.59 -1.75
N GLY A 247 -8.47 -3.93 -1.49
CA GLY A 247 -8.46 -2.53 -1.09
C GLY A 247 -8.95 -1.60 -2.22
N SER A 248 -9.25 -0.35 -1.87
CA SER A 248 -9.79 0.67 -2.79
C SER A 248 -8.82 1.09 -3.89
N THR A 249 -7.52 1.17 -3.57
CA THR A 249 -6.48 1.55 -4.55
C THR A 249 -6.35 0.45 -5.60
N THR A 250 -6.23 -0.82 -5.19
CA THR A 250 -6.22 -1.95 -6.13
C THR A 250 -7.50 -2.03 -6.95
N LEU A 251 -8.68 -1.78 -6.34
CA LEU A 251 -9.94 -1.79 -7.08
C LEU A 251 -9.98 -0.69 -8.16
N ALA A 252 -9.54 0.52 -7.84
CA ALA A 252 -9.50 1.64 -8.78
C ALA A 252 -8.53 1.36 -9.94
N GLU A 253 -7.31 0.88 -9.63
CA GLU A 253 -6.30 0.48 -10.63
C GLU A 253 -6.82 -0.63 -11.55
N ALA A 254 -7.57 -1.61 -11.00
CA ALA A 254 -8.18 -2.67 -11.77
C ALA A 254 -9.24 -2.16 -12.75
N LYS A 255 -10.11 -1.24 -12.31
CA LYS A 255 -11.13 -0.62 -13.17
C LYS A 255 -10.51 0.21 -14.28
N GLU A 256 -9.47 0.99 -13.97
CA GLU A 256 -8.71 1.75 -14.97
C GLU A 256 -8.05 0.82 -16.00
N CYS A 257 -7.41 -0.26 -15.53
CA CYS A 257 -6.80 -1.27 -16.39
C CYS A 257 -7.81 -1.91 -17.36
N ILE A 258 -8.99 -2.31 -16.86
CA ILE A 258 -10.05 -2.86 -17.72
C ILE A 258 -10.51 -1.84 -18.75
N SER A 259 -10.77 -0.60 -18.32
CA SER A 259 -11.23 0.47 -19.20
C SER A 259 -10.23 0.73 -20.34
N SER A 260 -8.94 0.87 -20.00
CA SER A 260 -7.86 1.00 -20.98
C SER A 260 -7.81 -0.20 -21.92
N ARG A 261 -7.95 -1.42 -21.39
CA ARG A 261 -7.86 -2.63 -22.22
C ARG A 261 -9.04 -2.79 -23.17
N CYS A 262 -10.25 -2.41 -22.76
CA CYS A 262 -11.40 -2.34 -23.64
C CYS A 262 -11.18 -1.36 -24.79
N GLN A 263 -10.54 -0.20 -24.53
CA GLN A 263 -10.20 0.78 -25.56
C GLN A 263 -9.17 0.22 -26.55
N ASP A 264 -8.11 -0.44 -26.07
CA ASP A 264 -7.11 -1.09 -26.92
C ASP A 264 -7.74 -2.14 -27.85
N ILE A 265 -8.69 -2.92 -27.33
CA ILE A 265 -9.41 -3.93 -28.10
C ILE A 265 -10.29 -3.26 -29.18
N ASP A 266 -10.99 -2.17 -28.83
CA ASP A 266 -11.78 -1.40 -29.80
C ASP A 266 -10.91 -0.83 -30.93
N GLU A 267 -9.71 -0.34 -30.62
CA GLU A 267 -8.74 0.12 -31.62
C GLU A 267 -8.18 -1.02 -32.46
N THR A 268 -7.93 -2.19 -31.85
CA THR A 268 -7.49 -3.39 -32.53
C THR A 268 -8.55 -3.88 -33.53
N ILE A 269 -9.82 -3.91 -33.12
CA ILE A 269 -10.94 -4.26 -34.00
C ILE A 269 -11.02 -3.30 -35.20
N LYS A 270 -10.98 -1.98 -34.97
CA LYS A 270 -10.97 -0.98 -36.05
C LYS A 270 -9.80 -1.20 -37.03
N SER A 271 -8.63 -1.52 -36.49
CA SER A 271 -7.42 -1.77 -37.28
C SER A 271 -7.55 -3.03 -38.14
N LEU A 272 -8.11 -4.12 -37.57
CA LEU A 272 -8.40 -5.36 -38.27
C LEU A 272 -9.43 -5.15 -39.40
N GLU A 273 -10.49 -4.39 -39.13
CA GLU A 273 -11.52 -4.06 -40.12
C GLU A 273 -10.95 -3.27 -41.30
N ALA A 274 -10.10 -2.28 -41.01
CA ALA A 274 -9.45 -1.44 -42.02
C ALA A 274 -8.33 -2.15 -42.78
N PHE A 275 -7.83 -3.31 -42.30
CA PHE A 275 -6.66 -3.95 -42.88
C PHE A 275 -6.94 -4.54 -44.28
N PRO A 276 -6.27 -4.05 -45.34
CA PRO A 276 -6.67 -4.36 -46.72
C PRO A 276 -6.11 -5.69 -47.25
N ARG A 277 -5.08 -6.25 -46.62
CA ARG A 277 -4.36 -7.46 -47.10
C ARG A 277 -4.85 -8.77 -46.49
N MET A 278 -5.95 -8.75 -45.74
CA MET A 278 -6.50 -9.92 -45.06
C MET A 278 -7.76 -10.41 -45.76
N THR A 279 -7.87 -11.73 -45.94
CA THR A 279 -9.08 -12.35 -46.51
C THR A 279 -10.29 -12.11 -45.60
N PRO A 280 -11.51 -12.00 -46.13
CA PRO A 280 -12.72 -11.78 -45.32
C PRO A 280 -12.90 -12.78 -44.17
N ASP A 281 -12.66 -14.07 -44.42
CA ASP A 281 -12.87 -15.12 -43.40
C ASP A 281 -11.91 -15.00 -42.21
N VAL A 282 -10.62 -14.77 -42.48
CA VAL A 282 -9.61 -14.54 -41.43
C VAL A 282 -9.92 -13.27 -40.64
N LYS A 283 -10.35 -12.20 -41.32
CA LYS A 283 -10.75 -10.95 -40.68
C LYS A 283 -11.94 -11.15 -39.75
N ALA A 284 -13.00 -11.80 -40.24
CA ALA A 284 -14.19 -12.10 -39.44
C ALA A 284 -13.84 -12.95 -38.21
N SER A 285 -12.98 -13.96 -38.37
CA SER A 285 -12.54 -14.80 -37.26
C SER A 285 -11.73 -14.03 -36.20
N GLN A 286 -10.83 -13.13 -36.60
CA GLN A 286 -10.03 -12.35 -35.66
C GLN A 286 -10.88 -11.30 -34.93
N VAL A 287 -11.75 -10.58 -35.66
CA VAL A 287 -12.69 -9.63 -35.05
C VAL A 287 -13.62 -10.33 -34.06
N ALA A 288 -14.14 -11.52 -34.40
CA ALA A 288 -14.96 -12.31 -33.47
C ALA A 288 -14.20 -12.71 -32.19
N SER A 289 -12.91 -13.05 -32.31
CA SER A 289 -12.04 -13.35 -31.16
C SER A 289 -11.81 -12.13 -30.26
N GLU A 290 -11.56 -10.96 -30.87
CA GLU A 290 -11.40 -9.71 -30.13
C GLU A 290 -12.71 -9.28 -29.44
N LEU A 291 -13.86 -9.42 -30.11
CA LEU A 291 -15.17 -9.16 -29.52
C LEU A 291 -15.46 -10.09 -28.33
N ALA A 292 -15.14 -11.38 -28.44
CA ALA A 292 -15.28 -12.32 -27.33
C ALA A 292 -14.39 -11.93 -26.14
N THR A 293 -13.15 -11.50 -26.42
CA THR A 293 -12.23 -10.99 -25.40
C THR A 293 -12.82 -9.74 -24.74
N ARG A 294 -13.30 -8.78 -25.53
CA ARG A 294 -13.95 -7.56 -25.04
C ARG A 294 -15.12 -7.86 -24.11
N SER A 295 -16.01 -8.77 -24.47
CA SER A 295 -17.14 -9.16 -23.62
C SER A 295 -16.70 -9.75 -22.27
N SER A 296 -15.56 -10.46 -22.22
CA SER A 296 -14.97 -10.97 -20.97
C SER A 296 -14.50 -9.83 -20.05
N TYR A 297 -13.90 -8.79 -20.63
CA TYR A 297 -13.50 -7.59 -19.89
C TYR A 297 -14.71 -6.77 -19.41
N GLU A 298 -15.77 -6.65 -20.21
CA GLU A 298 -17.01 -6.00 -19.79
C GLU A 298 -17.72 -6.73 -18.65
N GLU A 299 -17.75 -8.06 -18.68
CA GLU A 299 -18.26 -8.86 -17.56
C GLU A 299 -17.45 -8.61 -16.29
N THR A 300 -16.12 -8.58 -16.43
CA THR A 300 -15.23 -8.28 -15.31
C THR A 300 -15.45 -6.87 -14.77
N ALA A 301 -15.64 -5.87 -15.63
CA ALA A 301 -15.98 -4.50 -15.23
C ALA A 301 -17.26 -4.48 -14.36
N ARG A 302 -18.32 -5.16 -14.81
CA ARG A 302 -19.58 -5.26 -14.04
C ARG A 302 -19.37 -5.88 -12.67
N ARG A 303 -18.58 -6.95 -12.58
CA ARG A 303 -18.24 -7.59 -11.30
C ARG A 303 -17.43 -6.68 -10.39
N LEU A 304 -16.54 -5.84 -10.92
CA LEU A 304 -15.81 -4.85 -10.12
C LEU A 304 -16.71 -3.71 -9.65
N ASP A 305 -17.74 -3.33 -10.41
CA ASP A 305 -18.71 -2.30 -10.00
C ASP A 305 -19.54 -2.75 -8.77
N GLU A 306 -19.83 -4.05 -8.64
CA GLU A 306 -20.46 -4.61 -7.44
C GLU A 306 -19.60 -4.47 -6.16
N LEU A 307 -18.30 -4.18 -6.33
CA LEU A 307 -17.36 -4.02 -5.24
C LEU A 307 -17.13 -2.56 -4.85
N ASP A 308 -17.78 -1.55 -5.43
CA ASP A 308 -17.45 -0.13 -5.15
C ASP A 308 -17.55 0.23 -3.66
N GLU A 309 -18.61 -0.24 -3.01
CA GLU A 309 -18.85 -0.02 -1.60
C GLU A 309 -17.89 -0.90 -0.76
N PRO A 310 -17.05 -0.35 0.14
CA PRO A 310 -16.16 -1.16 0.97
C PRO A 310 -16.88 -2.26 1.76
N SER A 311 -18.15 -2.02 2.09
CA SER A 311 -18.98 -2.98 2.81
C SER A 311 -19.33 -4.21 1.99
N THR A 312 -19.31 -4.18 0.65
CA THR A 312 -19.63 -5.36 -0.18
C THR A 312 -18.44 -6.30 -0.36
N ARG A 313 -17.25 -5.92 0.11
CA ARG A 313 -16.01 -6.67 -0.07
C ARG A 313 -15.29 -6.97 1.24
N ILE A 314 -16.04 -7.00 2.35
CA ILE A 314 -15.56 -7.48 3.66
C ILE A 314 -15.37 -8.99 3.61
N ILE A 315 -14.20 -9.46 4.07
CA ILE A 315 -13.87 -10.89 4.12
C ILE A 315 -13.76 -11.44 5.55
N GLY A 316 -13.67 -10.57 6.54
CA GLY A 316 -13.39 -10.96 7.92
C GLY A 316 -13.03 -9.79 8.80
N HIS A 317 -12.41 -10.10 9.93
CA HIS A 317 -11.93 -9.11 10.91
C HIS A 317 -10.65 -9.62 11.58
N VAL A 318 -9.83 -8.70 12.08
CA VAL A 318 -8.64 -9.07 12.86
C VAL A 318 -9.12 -9.76 14.14
N LEU A 319 -8.66 -10.98 14.36
CA LEU A 319 -8.90 -11.77 15.57
C LEU A 319 -7.88 -11.40 16.66
N PHE A 320 -6.61 -11.36 16.26
CA PHE A 320 -5.50 -11.08 17.17
C PHE A 320 -4.29 -10.54 16.42
N SER A 321 -3.58 -9.60 17.04
CA SER A 321 -2.25 -9.19 16.60
C SER A 321 -1.46 -8.74 17.82
N PRO A 322 -0.29 -9.32 18.11
CA PRO A 322 0.51 -8.87 19.24
C PRO A 322 1.07 -7.47 18.98
N LYS A 323 1.55 -6.81 20.02
CA LYS A 323 2.32 -5.57 19.87
C LYS A 323 3.49 -5.81 18.93
N TYR A 324 3.72 -4.83 18.08
CA TYR A 324 4.87 -4.78 17.21
C TYR A 324 6.15 -4.80 18.07
N GLY A 325 7.09 -5.65 17.72
CA GLY A 325 8.33 -5.74 18.49
C GLY A 325 9.23 -6.81 17.97
N THR A 326 10.01 -7.40 18.86
CA THR A 326 10.82 -8.58 18.56
C THR A 326 10.40 -9.72 19.45
N GLY A 327 10.41 -10.94 18.91
CA GLY A 327 9.95 -12.12 19.65
C GLY A 327 11.06 -12.88 20.37
N ILE A 328 10.76 -14.12 20.79
CA ILE A 328 11.54 -14.86 21.79
C ILE A 328 13.01 -14.96 21.40
N ARG A 329 13.86 -14.71 22.40
CA ARG A 329 15.31 -14.78 22.38
C ARG A 329 15.72 -16.21 22.01
N SER A 330 16.48 -16.38 20.91
CA SER A 330 17.32 -17.56 20.76
C SER A 330 18.18 -17.69 22.02
N THR A 331 18.41 -18.91 22.49
CA THR A 331 19.20 -19.18 23.70
C THR A 331 20.66 -18.69 23.60
N ASP A 332 21.08 -18.25 22.42
CA ASP A 332 22.41 -17.71 22.16
C ASP A 332 22.42 -16.19 22.35
N GLU A 333 23.29 -15.71 23.25
CA GLU A 333 23.46 -14.29 23.61
C GLU A 333 23.85 -13.37 22.43
N TRP A 334 24.18 -13.93 21.27
CA TRP A 334 24.73 -13.22 20.10
C TRP A 334 23.82 -13.16 18.88
N THR A 335 22.66 -13.81 18.88
CA THR A 335 21.68 -13.75 17.76
C THR A 335 20.65 -12.66 18.01
N ALA A 336 20.46 -11.76 17.05
CA ALA A 336 19.42 -10.74 17.18
C ALA A 336 18.03 -11.37 17.05
N HIS A 337 17.05 -10.76 17.70
CA HIS A 337 15.69 -11.26 17.73
C HIS A 337 15.03 -11.17 16.35
N ARG A 338 14.02 -12.00 16.09
CA ARG A 338 13.20 -11.89 14.87
C ARG A 338 12.13 -10.83 15.05
N LEU A 339 11.72 -10.23 13.93
CA LEU A 339 10.67 -9.23 13.91
C LEU A 339 9.30 -9.86 14.19
N ARG A 340 8.57 -9.31 15.16
CA ARG A 340 7.17 -9.65 15.42
C ARG A 340 6.27 -8.61 14.77
N ASP A 341 5.74 -8.97 13.62
CA ASP A 341 4.89 -8.12 12.79
C ASP A 341 3.88 -9.00 12.05
N TRP A 342 2.89 -9.52 12.77
CA TRP A 342 1.87 -10.40 12.22
C TRP A 342 0.50 -10.12 12.81
N ALA A 343 -0.54 -10.46 12.04
CA ALA A 343 -1.93 -10.40 12.46
C ALA A 343 -2.70 -11.60 11.92
N LEU A 344 -3.59 -12.15 12.75
CA LEU A 344 -4.54 -13.19 12.39
C LEU A 344 -5.90 -12.57 12.11
N ILE A 345 -6.48 -12.95 10.98
CA ILE A 345 -7.79 -12.50 10.52
C ILE A 345 -8.74 -13.69 10.59
N GLU A 346 -9.81 -13.55 11.35
CA GLU A 346 -10.93 -14.48 11.32
C GLU A 346 -11.79 -14.21 10.08
N LEU A 347 -11.92 -15.24 9.24
CA LEU A 347 -12.67 -15.17 7.98
C LEU A 347 -14.16 -15.35 8.22
N HIS A 348 -14.98 -14.57 7.52
CA HIS A 348 -16.42 -14.71 7.53
C HIS A 348 -16.86 -15.82 6.55
N PRO A 349 -17.48 -16.93 7.02
CA PRO A 349 -17.82 -18.05 6.16
C PRO A 349 -18.80 -17.70 5.03
N ASP A 350 -19.71 -16.76 5.28
CA ASP A 350 -20.72 -16.33 4.31
C ASP A 350 -20.14 -15.49 3.16
N LYS A 351 -18.87 -15.06 3.27
CA LYS A 351 -18.14 -14.27 2.25
C LYS A 351 -17.28 -15.13 1.33
N HIS A 352 -17.35 -16.44 1.48
CA HIS A 352 -16.66 -17.42 0.65
C HIS A 352 -17.68 -18.32 -0.03
N ALA A 353 -17.49 -18.60 -1.33
CA ALA A 353 -18.40 -19.44 -2.10
C ALA A 353 -18.32 -20.91 -1.69
N SER A 354 -17.15 -21.33 -1.20
CA SER A 354 -16.88 -22.67 -0.69
C SER A 354 -16.71 -22.63 0.84
N PRO A 355 -17.02 -23.73 1.56
CA PRO A 355 -16.72 -23.85 2.99
C PRO A 355 -15.25 -23.56 3.29
N LEU A 356 -14.97 -22.86 4.40
CA LEU A 356 -13.60 -22.44 4.74
C LEU A 356 -12.63 -23.62 4.92
N GLU A 357 -13.10 -24.78 5.37
CA GLU A 357 -12.34 -26.02 5.49
C GLU A 357 -11.77 -26.54 4.16
N ASN A 358 -12.39 -26.16 3.04
CA ASN A 358 -11.98 -26.54 1.69
C ASN A 358 -11.00 -25.55 1.06
N LEU A 359 -10.68 -24.44 1.74
CA LEU A 359 -9.65 -23.54 1.27
C LEU A 359 -8.31 -24.27 1.14
N ARG A 360 -7.45 -23.74 0.29
CA ARG A 360 -6.09 -24.22 0.04
C ARG A 360 -5.18 -23.01 -0.06
N ASN A 361 -3.93 -23.19 0.34
CA ASN A 361 -2.90 -22.18 0.14
C ASN A 361 -2.46 -22.17 -1.32
N GLU A 362 -3.25 -21.52 -2.18
CA GLU A 362 -2.98 -21.45 -3.62
C GLU A 362 -2.65 -20.02 -4.04
N VAL A 363 -1.63 -19.89 -4.89
CA VAL A 363 -1.20 -18.62 -5.47
C VAL A 363 -1.37 -18.67 -6.99
N THR A 364 -1.97 -17.64 -7.58
CA THR A 364 -2.00 -17.46 -9.03
C THR A 364 -0.59 -17.18 -9.56
N VAL A 365 -0.19 -17.86 -10.62
CA VAL A 365 1.07 -17.58 -11.30
C VAL A 365 0.84 -17.32 -12.79
N PRO A 366 1.67 -16.47 -13.43
CA PRO A 366 1.62 -16.27 -14.87
C PRO A 366 1.75 -17.60 -15.63
N GLU A 367 1.21 -17.65 -16.85
CA GLU A 367 1.30 -18.84 -17.69
C GLU A 367 2.76 -19.28 -17.94
N GLU A 368 3.67 -18.29 -18.03
CA GLU A 368 5.10 -18.48 -18.26
C GLU A 368 5.91 -18.68 -16.95
N ALA A 369 5.28 -18.78 -15.78
CA ALA A 369 5.99 -18.86 -14.50
C ALA A 369 7.04 -19.99 -14.45
N SER A 370 6.69 -21.18 -14.97
CA SER A 370 7.61 -22.32 -15.08
C SER A 370 8.84 -22.02 -15.95
N PHE A 371 8.65 -21.23 -17.01
CA PHE A 371 9.72 -20.78 -17.90
C PHE A 371 10.59 -19.71 -17.21
N GLU A 372 9.97 -18.72 -16.57
CA GLU A 372 10.69 -17.65 -15.86
C GLU A 372 11.49 -18.20 -14.67
N LEU A 373 10.97 -19.14 -13.89
CA LEU A 373 11.72 -19.85 -12.84
C LEU A 373 12.93 -20.60 -13.42
N SER A 374 12.74 -21.32 -14.54
CA SER A 374 13.83 -22.05 -15.19
C SER A 374 14.93 -21.13 -15.74
N LYS A 375 14.54 -19.95 -16.21
CA LYS A 375 15.46 -18.90 -16.66
C LYS A 375 16.20 -18.28 -15.47
N ALA A 376 15.50 -17.95 -14.38
CA ALA A 376 16.08 -17.42 -13.15
C ALA A 376 17.17 -18.35 -12.58
N LEU A 377 16.90 -19.65 -12.50
CA LEU A 377 17.87 -20.67 -12.05
C LEU A 377 19.16 -20.64 -12.86
N ARG A 378 19.06 -20.50 -14.19
CA ARG A 378 20.24 -20.42 -15.08
C ARG A 378 21.01 -19.12 -14.86
N VAL A 379 20.33 -17.98 -14.80
CA VAL A 379 20.99 -16.67 -14.70
C VAL A 379 21.64 -16.48 -13.32
N GLU A 380 21.03 -16.98 -12.25
CA GLU A 380 21.61 -16.96 -10.90
C GLU A 380 22.62 -18.10 -10.67
N ASN A 381 22.82 -18.98 -11.64
CA ASN A 381 23.68 -20.17 -11.54
C ASN A 381 23.32 -21.05 -10.33
N LEU A 382 22.02 -21.26 -10.10
CA LEU A 382 21.48 -22.09 -9.03
C LEU A 382 21.06 -23.45 -9.59
N GLN A 383 21.11 -24.50 -8.76
CA GLN A 383 20.64 -25.84 -9.11
C GLN A 383 19.50 -26.23 -8.19
N VAL A 384 18.45 -26.83 -8.76
CA VAL A 384 17.32 -27.38 -8.02
C VAL A 384 17.00 -28.76 -8.58
N THR A 385 16.80 -29.73 -7.69
CA THR A 385 16.52 -31.14 -8.01
C THR A 385 15.05 -31.42 -8.31
N GLN A 386 14.12 -30.58 -7.81
CA GLN A 386 12.68 -30.74 -7.98
C GLN A 386 11.98 -29.40 -8.18
N LYS A 387 11.07 -29.31 -9.16
CA LYS A 387 10.28 -28.10 -9.45
C LYS A 387 8.81 -28.38 -9.24
N VAL A 388 8.09 -27.46 -8.60
CA VAL A 388 6.61 -27.45 -8.66
C VAL A 388 6.20 -27.12 -10.08
N PHE A 389 5.24 -27.90 -10.57
CA PHE A 389 4.50 -27.57 -11.77
C PHE A 389 3.25 -26.81 -11.35
N ASN A 390 3.00 -25.66 -11.98
CA ASN A 390 1.74 -24.98 -11.82
C ASN A 390 0.61 -25.87 -12.37
N ASN A 391 -0.53 -25.86 -11.70
CA ASN A 391 -1.71 -26.56 -12.15
C ASN A 391 -2.13 -25.97 -13.52
N PRO A 392 -2.18 -26.77 -14.59
CA PRO A 392 -2.42 -26.23 -15.94
C PRO A 392 -3.84 -25.69 -16.12
N LEU A 393 -4.80 -26.13 -15.30
CA LEU A 393 -6.20 -25.72 -15.35
C LEU A 393 -6.44 -24.42 -14.59
N THR A 394 -5.98 -24.34 -13.35
CA THR A 394 -6.20 -23.17 -12.47
C THR A 394 -5.10 -22.12 -12.61
N LYS A 395 -3.97 -22.46 -13.24
CA LYS A 395 -2.76 -21.63 -13.30
C LYS A 395 -2.25 -21.23 -11.90
N THR A 396 -2.47 -22.10 -10.92
CA THR A 396 -2.04 -21.89 -9.53
C THR A 396 -0.86 -22.77 -9.15
N VAL A 397 -0.15 -22.34 -8.10
CA VAL A 397 0.77 -23.17 -7.34
C VAL A 397 0.18 -23.34 -5.94
N GLU A 398 -0.01 -24.59 -5.53
CA GLU A 398 -0.37 -24.91 -4.15
C GLU A 398 0.88 -24.92 -3.27
N LEU A 399 0.83 -24.22 -2.14
CA LEU A 399 1.90 -24.10 -1.17
C LEU A 399 1.64 -25.07 -0.01
N ARG A 400 2.65 -25.90 0.30
CA ARG A 400 2.56 -26.94 1.33
C ARG A 400 3.87 -27.05 2.10
N GLY A 401 3.76 -27.27 3.40
CA GLY A 401 4.90 -27.33 4.30
C GLY A 401 5.74 -26.05 4.35
N THR A 402 6.78 -26.11 5.17
CA THR A 402 7.72 -25.01 5.43
C THR A 402 9.13 -25.37 4.97
N ILE A 403 9.95 -24.36 4.70
CA ILE A 403 11.40 -24.51 4.58
C ILE A 403 11.97 -24.47 6.01
N PRO A 404 12.65 -25.54 6.46
CA PRO A 404 13.27 -25.56 7.78
C PRO A 404 14.21 -24.37 8.02
N GLU A 405 14.23 -23.80 9.22
CA GLU A 405 15.11 -22.64 9.52
C GLU A 405 16.61 -22.96 9.32
N GLY A 406 17.00 -24.22 9.55
CA GLY A 406 18.35 -24.72 9.22
C GLY A 406 18.64 -24.77 7.72
N GLU A 407 17.62 -24.92 6.87
CA GLU A 407 17.74 -24.92 5.42
C GLU A 407 17.75 -23.50 4.84
N LEU A 408 17.16 -22.49 5.50
CA LEU A 408 17.19 -21.09 5.06
C LEU A 408 18.63 -20.53 4.97
N ARG A 409 19.57 -21.13 5.71
CA ARG A 409 20.98 -20.75 5.80
C ARG A 409 21.88 -21.93 5.48
N PRO A 410 21.83 -22.48 4.25
CA PRO A 410 22.47 -23.76 4.01
C PRO A 410 23.99 -23.57 4.00
N HIS A 411 24.67 -24.17 4.97
CA HIS A 411 26.12 -24.12 5.08
C HIS A 411 26.75 -24.78 3.84
N HIS A 412 27.56 -24.01 3.10
CA HIS A 412 28.27 -24.46 1.89
C HIS A 412 27.41 -24.84 0.67
N GLN A 413 26.12 -24.49 0.64
CA GLN A 413 25.26 -24.65 -0.55
C GLN A 413 24.97 -23.30 -1.22
N LYS A 414 24.47 -23.38 -2.45
CA LYS A 414 24.01 -22.22 -3.22
C LYS A 414 22.73 -21.65 -2.59
N ALA A 415 22.48 -20.36 -2.83
CA ALA A 415 21.25 -19.68 -2.40
C ALA A 415 19.97 -20.41 -2.86
N ILE A 416 18.91 -20.31 -2.08
CA ILE A 416 17.59 -20.81 -2.45
C ILE A 416 16.94 -19.81 -3.41
N LEU A 417 16.42 -20.30 -4.53
CA LEU A 417 15.58 -19.48 -5.40
C LEU A 417 14.14 -19.49 -4.87
N VAL A 418 13.62 -18.32 -4.59
CA VAL A 418 12.27 -18.10 -4.08
C VAL A 418 11.44 -17.26 -5.04
N ALA A 419 10.12 -17.38 -4.90
CA ALA A 419 9.15 -16.56 -5.59
C ALA A 419 8.14 -15.98 -4.59
N LYS A 420 7.46 -14.91 -5.01
CA LYS A 420 6.27 -14.40 -4.34
C LYS A 420 5.23 -13.93 -5.35
N HIS A 421 3.98 -13.80 -4.89
CA HIS A 421 2.94 -13.00 -5.54
C HIS A 421 2.46 -11.96 -4.54
N GLY A 422 2.69 -10.68 -4.82
CA GLY A 422 2.30 -9.57 -3.94
C GLY A 422 1.31 -8.62 -4.59
N ARG A 423 0.65 -7.78 -3.78
CA ARG A 423 -0.31 -6.78 -4.23
C ARG A 423 0.24 -5.86 -5.32
N SER A 424 1.46 -5.36 -5.18
CA SER A 424 2.00 -4.31 -6.05
C SER A 424 2.86 -4.89 -7.16
N SER A 425 3.85 -5.72 -6.83
CA SER A 425 4.76 -6.26 -7.85
C SER A 425 4.35 -7.61 -8.43
N GLN A 426 3.18 -8.13 -8.03
CA GLN A 426 2.63 -9.40 -8.52
C GLN A 426 3.66 -10.53 -8.40
N PHE A 427 3.78 -11.38 -9.43
CA PHE A 427 4.70 -12.51 -9.46
C PHE A 427 6.15 -12.08 -9.70
N THR A 428 7.01 -12.32 -8.71
CA THR A 428 8.43 -11.95 -8.70
C THR A 428 9.29 -13.11 -8.23
N ILE A 429 10.54 -13.16 -8.71
CA ILE A 429 11.49 -14.26 -8.46
C ILE A 429 12.82 -13.68 -8.02
N GLY A 430 13.49 -14.35 -7.07
CA GLY A 430 14.74 -13.85 -6.51
C GLY A 430 15.53 -14.89 -5.71
N PRO A 431 16.87 -14.81 -5.65
CA PRO A 431 17.63 -15.59 -4.69
C PRO A 431 17.47 -15.02 -3.27
N ALA A 432 17.23 -15.90 -2.31
CA ALA A 432 17.28 -15.56 -0.90
C ALA A 432 18.72 -15.64 -0.36
N ASN A 433 19.12 -14.63 0.39
CA ASN A 433 20.47 -14.52 0.93
C ASN A 433 20.68 -15.56 2.04
N ASN A 434 21.86 -16.18 2.07
CA ASN A 434 22.21 -17.20 3.06
C ASN A 434 22.52 -16.59 4.46
N VAL A 435 22.59 -15.26 4.56
CA VAL A 435 22.89 -14.52 5.78
C VAL A 435 21.73 -13.60 6.11
N MET A 436 21.25 -13.66 7.36
CA MET A 436 20.19 -12.78 7.85
C MET A 436 20.69 -11.33 7.88
N SER A 437 19.85 -10.42 7.42
CA SER A 437 20.11 -8.98 7.51
C SER A 437 19.71 -8.47 8.88
N LEU A 438 20.49 -7.56 9.43
CA LEU A 438 20.12 -6.80 10.63
C LEU A 438 19.41 -5.52 10.21
N LYS A 439 18.17 -5.35 10.64
CA LYS A 439 17.40 -4.13 10.47
C LYS A 439 17.28 -3.43 11.83
N ARG A 440 17.46 -2.12 11.83
CA ARG A 440 17.22 -1.26 12.99
C ARG A 440 16.03 -0.36 12.70
N GLN A 441 15.11 -0.26 13.64
CA GLN A 441 13.93 0.62 13.55
C GLN A 441 13.56 1.19 14.91
N SER A 442 13.04 2.41 14.94
CA SER A 442 12.60 3.08 16.16
C SER A 442 11.08 3.07 16.23
N ILE A 443 10.53 2.56 17.34
CA ILE A 443 9.09 2.48 17.60
C ILE A 443 8.84 3.02 19.00
N ASP A 444 7.99 4.03 19.11
CA ASP A 444 7.72 4.76 20.36
C ASP A 444 9.01 5.24 21.07
N GLY A 445 10.03 5.61 20.28
CA GLY A 445 11.34 6.02 20.78
C GLY A 445 12.24 4.88 21.26
N ILE A 446 11.80 3.62 21.14
CA ILE A 446 12.59 2.43 21.45
C ILE A 446 13.23 1.90 20.17
N GLU A 447 14.54 1.73 20.20
CA GLU A 447 15.30 1.12 19.12
C GLU A 447 15.18 -0.40 19.16
N LEU A 448 14.65 -0.97 18.09
CA LEU A 448 14.54 -2.40 17.88
C LEU A 448 15.53 -2.82 16.80
N VAL A 449 16.26 -3.90 17.07
CA VAL A 449 17.12 -4.56 16.10
C VAL A 449 16.56 -5.95 15.85
N SER A 450 16.27 -6.26 14.58
CA SER A 450 15.76 -7.55 14.15
C SER A 450 16.66 -8.20 13.10
N GLU A 451 16.77 -9.52 13.16
CA GLU A 451 17.30 -10.34 12.06
C GLU A 451 16.16 -10.75 11.13
N GLU A 452 16.31 -10.46 9.84
CA GLU A 452 15.33 -10.75 8.80
C GLU A 452 15.97 -11.44 7.60
N TRP A 453 15.18 -12.29 6.94
CA TRP A 453 15.62 -13.02 5.76
C TRP A 453 15.64 -12.07 4.58
N CYS A 454 16.80 -11.87 3.97
CA CYS A 454 16.99 -10.92 2.87
C CYS A 454 16.81 -11.62 1.53
N ILE A 455 15.99 -11.03 0.65
CA ILE A 455 15.73 -11.52 -0.70
C ILE A 455 16.14 -10.45 -1.68
N LEU A 456 16.84 -10.87 -2.73
CA LEU A 456 17.24 -10.02 -3.85
C LEU A 456 16.36 -10.33 -5.04
N GLY A 457 16.06 -9.36 -5.91
CA GLY A 457 15.41 -9.69 -7.17
C GLY A 457 16.35 -10.39 -8.15
N GLN A 458 15.77 -11.20 -9.04
CA GLN A 458 16.53 -11.96 -10.02
C GLN A 458 17.36 -11.08 -10.95
N ARG A 459 18.53 -11.59 -11.35
CA ARG A 459 19.36 -11.00 -12.40
C ARG A 459 18.69 -11.11 -13.77
N LYS A 460 18.84 -10.06 -14.57
CA LYS A 460 18.65 -10.08 -16.03
C LYS A 460 19.91 -10.59 -16.71
N TRP A 461 19.75 -11.12 -17.93
CA TRP A 461 20.86 -11.30 -18.85
C TRP A 461 21.57 -9.95 -19.05
N GLY A 462 22.88 -9.88 -18.77
CA GLY A 462 23.64 -8.62 -18.74
C GLY A 462 23.94 -8.06 -17.34
N GLY A 463 23.43 -8.67 -16.27
CA GLY A 463 23.94 -8.49 -14.90
C GLY A 463 23.17 -7.56 -13.97
N LYS A 464 22.26 -6.72 -14.46
CA LYS A 464 21.38 -5.88 -13.61
C LYS A 464 20.35 -6.75 -12.87
N ARG A 465 20.09 -6.48 -11.59
CA ARG A 465 19.01 -7.12 -10.82
C ARG A 465 17.67 -6.41 -11.05
N LEU A 466 16.60 -7.18 -11.06
CA LEU A 466 15.23 -6.67 -10.87
C LEU A 466 15.00 -6.37 -9.38
N TRP A 467 13.94 -5.64 -9.09
CA TRP A 467 13.39 -5.60 -7.73
C TRP A 467 12.65 -6.91 -7.45
N PHE A 468 12.58 -7.29 -6.17
CA PHE A 468 11.75 -8.42 -5.73
C PHE A 468 10.41 -7.95 -5.17
N SER A 469 10.35 -6.76 -4.59
CA SER A 469 9.12 -6.23 -3.97
C SER A 469 8.95 -4.73 -4.17
N GLU A 470 7.74 -4.27 -3.93
CA GLU A 470 7.35 -2.85 -3.90
C GLU A 470 6.53 -2.54 -2.64
N GLU A 471 6.28 -1.24 -2.40
CA GLU A 471 5.37 -0.80 -1.35
C GLU A 471 3.98 -1.39 -1.58
N GLY A 472 3.35 -1.92 -0.53
CA GLY A 472 2.08 -2.67 -0.61
C GLY A 472 2.25 -4.19 -0.66
N ASP A 473 3.45 -4.72 -0.93
CA ASP A 473 3.69 -6.17 -0.90
C ASP A 473 3.81 -6.75 0.52
N SER A 474 3.80 -5.92 1.57
CA SER A 474 3.84 -6.39 2.96
C SER A 474 2.76 -7.42 3.25
N GLY A 475 3.15 -8.54 3.87
CA GLY A 475 2.27 -9.69 4.07
C GLY A 475 2.29 -10.69 2.92
N SER A 476 3.08 -10.48 1.86
CA SER A 476 3.21 -11.50 0.79
C SER A 476 3.91 -12.76 1.31
N CYS A 477 3.38 -13.92 0.93
CA CYS A 477 4.05 -15.20 1.16
C CYS A 477 5.23 -15.38 0.18
N ILE A 478 6.35 -15.86 0.70
CA ILE A 478 7.54 -16.23 -0.08
C ILE A 478 7.73 -17.74 -0.01
N TRP A 479 7.89 -18.40 -1.16
CA TRP A 479 8.04 -19.86 -1.25
C TRP A 479 9.20 -20.26 -2.18
N ASP A 480 9.73 -21.46 -2.01
CA ASP A 480 10.79 -22.00 -2.87
C ASP A 480 10.25 -22.67 -4.15
N CYS A 481 11.17 -23.13 -5.01
CA CYS A 481 10.82 -23.85 -6.23
C CYS A 481 10.10 -25.19 -5.99
N GLN A 482 9.94 -25.64 -4.74
CA GLN A 482 9.22 -26.84 -4.32
C GLN A 482 7.85 -26.53 -3.68
N GLY A 483 7.46 -25.25 -3.63
CA GLY A 483 6.17 -24.84 -3.06
C GLY A 483 6.17 -24.80 -1.53
N ARG A 484 7.34 -24.94 -0.90
CA ARG A 484 7.48 -24.84 0.55
C ARG A 484 7.55 -23.38 0.95
N VAL A 485 6.83 -23.01 1.99
CA VAL A 485 6.80 -21.64 2.50
C VAL A 485 8.11 -21.32 3.23
N GLY A 486 8.77 -20.23 2.87
CA GLY A 486 10.00 -19.77 3.53
C GLY A 486 9.78 -18.62 4.50
N GLY A 487 8.86 -17.71 4.20
CA GLY A 487 8.64 -16.54 5.05
C GLY A 487 7.52 -15.61 4.58
N MET A 488 7.24 -14.62 5.43
CA MET A 488 6.30 -13.54 5.16
C MET A 488 7.05 -12.22 4.98
N LEU A 489 6.82 -11.53 3.87
CA LEU A 489 7.46 -10.26 3.54
C LEU A 489 7.00 -9.16 4.51
N THR A 490 7.95 -8.48 5.14
CA THR A 490 7.70 -7.42 6.14
C THR A 490 8.10 -6.03 5.67
N ALA A 491 9.15 -5.92 4.85
CA ALA A 491 9.66 -4.63 4.39
C ALA A 491 10.48 -4.74 3.10
N GLY A 492 10.70 -3.59 2.45
CA GLY A 492 11.71 -3.40 1.40
C GLY A 492 12.64 -2.25 1.76
N ASN A 493 13.88 -2.29 1.27
CA ASN A 493 14.82 -1.18 1.34
C ASN A 493 14.81 -0.41 0.01
N ARG A 494 14.39 0.84 0.03
CA ARG A 494 14.36 1.72 -1.14
C ARG A 494 15.15 3.00 -0.91
N SER A 495 15.70 3.56 -1.98
CA SER A 495 16.16 4.94 -2.01
C SER A 495 14.98 5.88 -2.33
N PHE A 496 15.04 7.14 -1.92
CA PHE A 496 13.97 8.15 -2.07
C PHE A 496 13.43 8.33 -3.52
N HIS A 497 14.10 7.78 -4.54
CA HIS A 497 13.77 7.97 -5.95
C HIS A 497 13.79 6.66 -6.80
N LEU A 498 13.95 5.47 -6.22
CA LEU A 498 14.15 4.21 -6.97
C LEU A 498 13.45 2.99 -6.34
N ASP A 499 13.34 1.93 -7.16
CA ASP A 499 12.84 0.59 -6.79
C ASP A 499 13.56 -0.02 -5.58
N CYS A 500 12.97 -1.04 -4.93
CA CYS A 500 13.58 -1.71 -3.79
C CYS A 500 14.81 -2.55 -4.19
N ASP A 501 15.97 -2.27 -3.58
CA ASP A 501 17.21 -3.03 -3.81
C ASP A 501 17.20 -4.38 -3.09
N THR A 502 16.58 -4.42 -1.91
CA THR A 502 16.50 -5.61 -1.05
C THR A 502 15.13 -5.71 -0.40
N THR A 503 14.67 -6.93 -0.20
CA THR A 503 13.41 -7.26 0.47
C THR A 503 13.71 -8.03 1.75
N PHE A 504 12.94 -7.78 2.80
CA PHE A 504 13.07 -8.45 4.09
C PHE A 504 11.81 -9.26 4.41
N ALA A 505 12.02 -10.44 4.97
CA ALA A 505 10.95 -11.34 5.37
C ALA A 505 11.23 -11.96 6.73
N THR A 506 10.17 -12.23 7.48
CA THR A 506 10.25 -13.05 8.69
C THR A 506 10.13 -14.53 8.31
N PRO A 507 11.07 -15.40 8.71
CA PRO A 507 11.00 -16.84 8.50
C PRO A 507 9.67 -17.44 9.01
N ILE A 508 9.03 -18.29 8.20
CA ILE A 508 7.68 -18.76 8.52
C ILE A 508 7.64 -19.69 9.73
N GLU A 509 8.63 -20.57 9.91
CA GLU A 509 8.63 -21.51 11.04
C GLU A 509 8.69 -20.77 12.37
N TRP A 510 9.59 -19.81 12.47
CA TRP A 510 9.69 -18.94 13.63
C TRP A 510 8.37 -18.18 13.88
N LEU A 511 7.74 -17.67 12.81
CA LEU A 511 6.50 -16.93 12.91
C LEU A 511 5.35 -17.83 13.42
N LEU A 512 5.26 -19.07 12.96
CA LEU A 512 4.28 -20.05 13.45
C LEU A 512 4.53 -20.43 14.92
N GLU A 513 5.79 -20.51 15.36
CA GLU A 513 6.14 -20.70 16.77
C GLU A 513 5.75 -19.49 17.63
N ASP A 514 5.99 -18.27 17.16
CA ASP A 514 5.59 -17.05 17.86
C ASP A 514 4.06 -16.96 17.95
N ILE A 515 3.31 -17.29 16.89
CA ILE A 515 1.84 -17.40 16.93
C ILE A 515 1.39 -18.42 17.99
N ARG A 516 2.03 -19.60 18.04
CA ARG A 516 1.72 -20.62 19.05
C ARG A 516 2.00 -20.14 20.47
N ALA A 517 3.05 -19.35 20.68
CA ALA A 517 3.39 -18.78 21.98
C ALA A 517 2.30 -17.82 22.52
N TYR A 518 1.46 -17.27 21.64
CA TYR A 518 0.28 -16.48 21.98
C TYR A 518 -1.01 -17.30 22.14
N GLY A 519 -0.93 -18.63 22.15
CA GLY A 519 -2.07 -19.52 22.39
C GLY A 519 -2.84 -19.95 21.15
N TYR A 520 -2.32 -19.68 19.95
CA TYR A 520 -2.92 -20.09 18.68
C TYR A 520 -2.11 -21.25 18.07
N ASP A 521 -2.46 -22.50 18.40
CA ASP A 521 -1.79 -23.65 17.79
C ASP A 521 -2.32 -23.88 16.37
N VAL A 522 -1.49 -23.52 15.38
CA VAL A 522 -1.86 -23.45 13.98
C VAL A 522 -0.96 -24.30 13.08
N GLU A 523 -1.51 -24.68 11.93
CA GLU A 523 -0.80 -25.30 10.80
C GLU A 523 -1.24 -24.70 9.46
N LEU A 524 -0.49 -24.97 8.39
CA LEU A 524 -0.89 -24.54 7.05
C LEU A 524 -2.13 -25.33 6.61
N VAL A 525 -3.12 -24.61 6.05
CA VAL A 525 -4.25 -25.28 5.41
C VAL A 525 -3.75 -26.12 4.22
N GLY A 526 -4.00 -27.43 4.25
CA GLY A 526 -3.64 -28.37 3.18
C GLY A 526 -2.52 -29.36 3.53
N ASP A 527 -1.90 -29.27 4.71
CA ASP A 527 -0.84 -30.18 5.16
C ASP A 527 -1.33 -31.49 5.81
N GLU A 528 -2.65 -31.73 5.82
CA GLU A 528 -3.29 -32.97 6.34
C GLU A 528 -3.06 -34.22 5.47
#